data_AF-A0A255ZZ94-F1
#
_entry.id   AF-A0A255ZZ94-F1
#
_cell.length_a   1.000
_cell.length_b   1.000
_cell.length_c   1.000
_cell.angle_alpha   90.00
_cell.angle_beta   90.00
_cell.angle_gamma   90.00
#
_symmetry.space_group_name_H-M   'P 1'
#
loop_
_entity.id
_entity.type
_entity.pdbx_description
1 polymer ?
#
loop_
_entity_poly.entity_id
_entity_poly.type
_entity_poly.pdbx_seq_one_letter_code
_entity_poly.pdbx_strand_id
1 'polypeptide(L)'
;MMYLRYLIVLSFAVALTSCTNDSTNDLIAEVPADEAVVYSRDIAPIVSNSCTNCHGAVPTLGAPMPLVTADQVRNAILNQDLLGRIALPNGDDLLMPQGGPRFPDATIELFVRWQQDGFQN
;
A
#
# COMPACT_ATOMS: atom_id res chain seq x y z
N MET A 1 -18.03 48.72 -20.39
CA MET A 1 -16.71 48.07 -20.20
C MET A 1 -16.47 47.54 -18.76
N MET A 2 -17.51 47.33 -17.94
CA MET A 2 -17.37 46.72 -16.60
C MET A 2 -17.68 45.21 -16.64
N TYR A 3 -18.72 44.82 -17.37
CA TYR A 3 -19.19 43.42 -17.47
C TYR A 3 -18.20 42.46 -18.15
N LEU A 4 -17.37 42.96 -19.08
CA LEU A 4 -16.34 42.16 -19.76
C LEU A 4 -15.23 41.71 -18.80
N ARG A 5 -14.94 42.47 -17.74
CA ARG A 5 -14.00 42.08 -16.67
C ARG A 5 -14.59 40.99 -15.77
N TYR A 6 -15.88 41.05 -15.48
CA TYR A 6 -16.57 40.02 -14.68
C TYR A 6 -16.65 38.67 -15.38
N LEU A 7 -16.80 38.65 -16.71
CA LEU A 7 -16.81 37.42 -17.51
C LEU A 7 -15.44 36.72 -17.55
N ILE A 8 -14.34 37.46 -17.49
CA ILE A 8 -12.97 36.90 -17.46
C ILE A 8 -12.60 36.36 -16.08
N VAL A 9 -13.15 36.93 -15.00
CA VAL A 9 -12.92 36.44 -13.63
C VAL A 9 -13.72 35.17 -13.35
N LEU A 10 -14.93 35.05 -13.93
CA LEU A 10 -15.78 33.86 -13.76
C LEU A 10 -15.20 32.61 -14.45
N SER A 11 -14.48 32.77 -15.56
CA SER A 11 -13.88 31.66 -16.31
C SER A 11 -12.63 31.06 -15.65
N PHE A 12 -11.92 31.79 -14.78
CA PHE A 12 -10.74 31.27 -14.07
C PHE A 12 -11.12 30.45 -12.81
N ALA A 13 -12.32 30.65 -12.26
CA ALA A 13 -12.77 29.96 -11.05
C ALA A 13 -13.14 28.48 -11.28
N VAL A 14 -13.50 28.10 -12.50
CA VAL A 14 -13.96 26.74 -12.84
C VAL A 14 -12.79 25.76 -13.07
N ALA A 15 -11.56 26.26 -13.22
CA ALA A 15 -10.38 25.43 -13.49
C ALA A 15 -9.76 24.78 -12.23
N LEU A 16 -10.21 25.14 -11.03
CA LEU A 16 -9.60 24.66 -9.77
C LEU A 16 -10.32 23.47 -9.13
N THR A 17 -11.39 22.94 -9.74
CA THR A 17 -12.21 21.87 -9.13
C THR A 17 -11.99 20.47 -9.73
N SER A 18 -10.92 20.24 -10.50
CA SER A 18 -10.67 18.95 -11.15
C SER A 18 -9.50 18.16 -10.54
N CYS A 19 -9.27 18.30 -9.24
CA CYS A 19 -8.50 17.31 -8.47
C CYS A 19 -9.43 16.13 -8.15
N THR A 20 -9.57 15.19 -9.08
CA THR A 20 -10.03 13.85 -8.71
C THR A 20 -8.81 13.10 -8.18
N ASN A 21 -8.84 12.74 -6.90
CA ASN A 21 -7.86 11.83 -6.32
C ASN A 21 -8.38 10.42 -6.65
N ASP A 22 -7.96 9.88 -7.78
CA ASP A 22 -8.22 8.48 -8.15
C ASP A 22 -7.34 7.61 -7.26
N SER A 23 -7.80 7.40 -6.03
CA SER A 23 -7.19 6.42 -5.14
C SER A 23 -7.79 5.08 -5.53
N THR A 24 -6.96 4.15 -5.99
CA THR A 24 -7.35 2.77 -6.29
C THR A 24 -7.72 1.96 -5.03
N ASN A 25 -8.07 2.63 -3.93
CA ASN A 25 -8.52 2.04 -2.68
C ASN A 25 -9.74 1.14 -2.89
N ASP A 26 -10.59 1.48 -3.84
CA ASP A 26 -11.80 0.72 -4.20
C ASP A 26 -11.49 -0.64 -4.87
N LEU A 27 -10.23 -0.93 -5.22
CA LEU A 27 -9.82 -2.20 -5.84
C LEU A 27 -9.36 -3.26 -4.82
N ILE A 28 -9.34 -2.93 -3.52
CA ILE A 28 -8.95 -3.85 -2.45
C ILE A 28 -10.20 -4.14 -1.63
N ALA A 29 -10.50 -5.42 -1.39
CA ALA A 29 -11.54 -5.81 -0.45
C ALA A 29 -11.17 -5.29 0.95
N GLU A 30 -11.85 -4.25 1.42
CA GLU A 30 -11.68 -3.77 2.78
C GLU A 30 -12.22 -4.80 3.77
N VAL A 31 -11.35 -5.28 4.65
CA VAL A 31 -11.76 -6.07 5.81
C VAL A 31 -12.49 -5.14 6.78
N PRO A 32 -13.75 -5.42 7.17
CA PRO A 32 -14.49 -4.61 8.13
C PRO A 32 -13.69 -4.36 9.41
N ALA A 33 -13.86 -3.19 10.03
CA ALA A 33 -13.08 -2.80 11.21
C ALA A 33 -13.34 -3.67 12.45
N ASP A 34 -14.50 -4.32 12.52
CA ASP A 34 -14.92 -5.23 13.58
C ASP A 34 -14.48 -6.68 13.35
N GLU A 35 -13.90 -6.97 12.18
CA GLU A 35 -13.37 -8.28 11.84
C GLU A 35 -11.84 -8.31 11.97
N ALA A 36 -11.32 -9.39 12.56
CA ALA A 36 -9.88 -9.59 12.65
C ALA A 36 -9.27 -9.87 11.27
N VAL A 37 -8.11 -9.28 11.01
CA VAL A 37 -7.29 -9.60 9.83
C VAL A 37 -6.56 -10.91 10.08
N VAL A 38 -6.68 -11.86 9.15
CA VAL A 38 -6.04 -13.18 9.24
C VAL A 38 -5.14 -13.43 8.04
N TYR A 39 -4.00 -14.09 8.26
CA TYR A 39 -2.95 -14.23 7.26
C TYR A 39 -3.47 -14.90 5.98
N SER A 40 -4.10 -16.06 6.11
CA SER A 40 -4.51 -16.89 4.98
C SER A 40 -5.51 -16.19 4.04
N ARG A 41 -6.40 -15.36 4.59
CA ARG A 41 -7.43 -14.65 3.82
C ARG A 41 -6.93 -13.32 3.28
N ASP A 42 -6.26 -12.53 4.12
CA ASP A 42 -6.08 -11.10 3.85
C ASP A 42 -4.65 -10.77 3.44
N ILE A 43 -3.64 -11.41 4.05
CA ILE A 43 -2.23 -11.07 3.86
C ILE A 43 -1.57 -11.95 2.80
N ALA A 44 -1.85 -13.25 2.81
CA ALA A 44 -1.22 -14.22 1.93
C ALA A 44 -1.41 -13.88 0.44
N PRO A 45 -2.59 -13.45 -0.04
CA PRO A 45 -2.74 -13.05 -1.44
C PRO A 45 -1.88 -11.84 -1.83
N ILE A 46 -1.71 -10.86 -0.94
CA ILE A 46 -0.88 -9.67 -1.19
C ILE A 46 0.59 -10.09 -1.30
N VAL A 47 1.04 -10.91 -0.35
CA VAL A 47 2.42 -11.40 -0.27
C VAL A 47 2.76 -12.25 -1.48
N SER A 48 1.89 -13.20 -1.85
CA SER A 48 2.11 -14.09 -2.99
C SER A 48 2.16 -13.34 -4.32
N ASN A 49 1.40 -12.26 -4.47
CA ASN A 49 1.32 -11.52 -5.73
C ASN A 49 2.44 -10.49 -5.87
N SER A 50 2.87 -9.89 -4.76
CA SER A 50 3.68 -8.66 -4.80
C SER A 50 5.07 -8.79 -4.17
N CYS A 51 5.31 -9.81 -3.33
CA CYS A 51 6.55 -9.93 -2.55
C CYS A 51 7.43 -11.09 -3.02
N THR A 52 6.83 -12.25 -3.31
CA THR A 52 7.55 -13.52 -3.49
C THR A 52 8.37 -13.63 -4.78
N ASN A 53 8.17 -12.71 -5.75
CA ASN A 53 9.01 -12.64 -6.95
C ASN A 53 10.49 -12.41 -6.60
N CYS A 54 10.76 -11.59 -5.57
CA CYS A 54 12.12 -11.39 -5.04
C CYS A 54 12.30 -12.14 -3.72
N HIS A 55 11.28 -12.15 -2.86
CA HIS A 55 11.29 -12.78 -1.53
C HIS A 55 10.72 -14.21 -1.54
N GLY A 56 11.02 -14.99 -2.57
CA GLY A 56 10.59 -16.38 -2.68
C GLY A 56 11.25 -17.30 -1.66
N ALA A 57 10.98 -18.60 -1.74
CA ALA A 57 11.59 -19.60 -0.86
C ALA A 57 13.13 -19.55 -0.91
N VAL A 58 13.66 -19.27 -2.10
CA VAL A 58 15.05 -18.81 -2.29
C VAL A 58 14.98 -17.34 -2.71
N PRO A 59 15.45 -16.41 -1.87
CA PRO A 59 15.46 -15.00 -2.21
C PRO A 59 16.34 -14.71 -3.43
N THR A 60 15.90 -13.77 -4.26
CA THR A 60 16.61 -13.32 -5.46
C THR A 60 16.66 -11.80 -5.53
N LEU A 61 17.41 -11.25 -6.48
CA LEU A 61 17.49 -9.79 -6.73
C LEU A 61 17.85 -8.96 -5.49
N GLY A 62 18.67 -9.53 -4.58
CA GLY A 62 19.13 -8.84 -3.38
C GLY A 62 18.16 -8.88 -2.20
N ALA A 63 17.03 -9.59 -2.29
CA ALA A 63 16.17 -9.83 -1.15
C ALA A 63 16.92 -10.62 -0.06
N PRO A 64 16.95 -10.15 1.21
CA PRO A 64 17.76 -10.78 2.26
C PRO A 64 17.04 -11.93 2.99
N MET A 65 15.73 -12.11 2.77
CA MET A 65 14.92 -13.13 3.44
C MET A 65 13.76 -13.63 2.57
N PRO A 66 13.29 -14.87 2.80
CA PRO A 66 12.04 -15.38 2.22
C PRO A 66 10.81 -14.78 2.92
N LEU A 67 9.70 -14.66 2.21
CA LEU A 67 8.39 -14.20 2.69
C LEU A 67 7.27 -15.15 2.22
N VAL A 68 7.51 -16.47 2.21
CA VAL A 68 6.56 -17.46 1.69
C VAL A 68 5.64 -18.06 2.76
N THR A 69 5.88 -17.79 4.05
CA THR A 69 5.05 -18.26 5.16
C THR A 69 4.61 -17.13 6.09
N ALA A 70 3.52 -17.35 6.83
CA ALA A 70 3.03 -16.42 7.85
C ALA A 70 4.12 -16.03 8.86
N ASP A 71 4.89 -17.00 9.35
CA ASP A 71 5.96 -16.74 10.32
C ASP A 71 7.10 -15.92 9.74
N GLN A 72 7.41 -16.10 8.46
CA GLN A 72 8.42 -15.29 7.77
C GLN A 72 7.97 -13.84 7.61
N VAL A 73 6.71 -13.62 7.22
CA VAL A 73 6.13 -12.27 7.10
C VAL A 73 6.02 -11.61 8.48
N ARG A 74 5.55 -12.33 9.49
CA ARG A 74 5.54 -11.91 10.90
C ARG A 74 6.93 -11.48 11.36
N ASN A 75 7.94 -12.31 11.12
CA ASN A 75 9.32 -12.01 11.48
C ASN A 75 9.85 -10.77 10.75
N ALA A 76 9.48 -10.58 9.47
CA ALA A 76 9.88 -9.41 8.71
C ALA A 76 9.26 -8.12 9.25
N ILE A 77 7.99 -8.17 9.69
CA ILE A 77 7.33 -7.06 10.37
C ILE A 77 8.03 -6.73 11.69
N LEU A 78 8.27 -7.73 12.53
CA LEU A 78 8.80 -7.51 13.88
C LEU A 78 10.29 -7.15 13.91
N ASN A 79 11.08 -7.69 12.99
CA ASN A 79 12.54 -7.68 13.10
C ASN A 79 13.26 -7.10 11.88
N GLN A 80 12.57 -6.80 10.77
CA GLN A 80 13.21 -6.41 9.50
C GLN A 80 12.54 -5.19 8.83
N ASP A 81 11.72 -4.45 9.58
CA ASP A 81 11.12 -3.18 9.16
C ASP A 81 10.26 -3.29 7.89
N LEU A 82 9.53 -4.40 7.71
CA LEU A 82 8.65 -4.58 6.54
C LEU A 82 7.67 -3.41 6.40
N LEU A 83 7.02 -3.00 7.49
CA LEU A 83 6.05 -1.89 7.47
C LEU A 83 6.68 -0.57 7.07
N GLY A 84 7.90 -0.28 7.54
CA GLY A 84 8.65 0.90 7.12
C GLY A 84 8.90 0.89 5.62
N ARG A 85 9.34 -0.25 5.06
CA ARG A 85 9.68 -0.37 3.63
C ARG A 85 8.50 -0.19 2.70
N ILE A 86 7.34 -0.76 3.03
CA ILE A 86 6.14 -0.71 2.16
C ILE A 86 5.40 0.63 2.27
N ALA A 87 5.65 1.40 3.33
CA ALA A 87 5.01 2.69 3.57
C ALA A 87 5.79 3.90 3.00
N LEU A 88 7.03 3.69 2.54
CA LEU A 88 7.86 4.73 1.93
C LEU A 88 7.15 5.45 0.77
N PRO A 89 7.46 6.73 0.50
CA PRO A 89 6.86 7.46 -0.60
C PRO A 89 7.33 6.96 -1.97
N ASN A 90 6.54 7.21 -3.01
CA ASN A 90 6.95 6.95 -4.39
C ASN A 90 8.26 7.68 -4.72
N GLY A 91 9.18 6.97 -5.36
CA GLY A 91 10.50 7.49 -5.74
C GLY A 91 11.58 7.37 -4.67
N ASP A 92 11.28 6.78 -3.51
CA ASP A 92 12.29 6.38 -2.55
C ASP A 92 13.02 5.10 -3.02
N ASP A 93 14.35 5.11 -2.97
CA ASP A 93 15.19 3.99 -3.44
C ASP A 93 15.02 2.71 -2.59
N LEU A 94 14.52 2.84 -1.37
CA LEU A 94 14.28 1.73 -0.44
C LEU A 94 12.83 1.24 -0.44
N LEU A 95 11.94 1.89 -1.21
CA LEU A 95 10.55 1.51 -1.34
C LEU A 95 10.43 0.05 -1.83
N MET A 96 9.55 -0.70 -1.18
CA MET A 96 9.18 -2.03 -1.62
C MET A 96 7.72 -2.07 -2.09
N PRO A 97 7.43 -2.70 -3.25
CA PRO A 97 8.34 -3.45 -4.11
C PRO A 97 9.30 -2.53 -4.90
N GLN A 98 10.56 -2.93 -5.05
CA GLN A 98 11.57 -2.11 -5.71
C GLN A 98 11.21 -1.86 -7.19
N GLY A 99 11.24 -0.59 -7.60
CA GLY A 99 10.89 -0.18 -8.96
C GLY A 99 9.38 -0.21 -9.28
N GLY A 100 8.54 -0.57 -8.30
CA GLY A 100 7.09 -0.50 -8.38
C GLY A 100 6.52 0.76 -7.73
N PRO A 101 5.21 1.04 -7.93
CA PRO A 101 4.53 2.07 -7.16
C PRO A 101 4.40 1.64 -5.70
N ARG A 102 4.31 2.63 -4.81
CA ARG A 102 3.93 2.43 -3.41
C ARG A 102 2.56 1.76 -3.34
N PHE A 103 2.39 0.86 -2.37
CA PHE A 103 1.08 0.29 -2.08
C PHE A 103 0.04 1.36 -1.68
N PRO A 104 -1.24 1.14 -1.98
CA PRO A 104 -2.34 1.92 -1.40
C PRO A 104 -2.33 1.82 0.14
N ASP A 105 -2.80 2.87 0.81
CA ASP A 105 -2.83 2.93 2.27
C ASP A 105 -3.66 1.79 2.89
N ALA A 106 -4.79 1.41 2.29
CA ALA A 106 -5.58 0.27 2.77
C ALA A 106 -4.78 -1.05 2.77
N THR A 107 -3.94 -1.29 1.77
CA THR A 107 -3.08 -2.49 1.75
C THR A 107 -2.09 -2.47 2.90
N ILE A 108 -1.44 -1.33 3.15
CA ILE A 108 -0.48 -1.18 4.24
C ILE A 108 -1.18 -1.37 5.58
N GLU A 109 -2.39 -0.82 5.73
CA GLU A 109 -3.21 -0.93 6.93
C GLU A 109 -3.60 -2.38 7.23
N LEU A 110 -3.78 -3.25 6.23
CA LEU A 110 -4.00 -4.67 6.48
C LEU A 110 -2.80 -5.32 7.22
N PHE A 111 -1.56 -5.00 6.86
CA PHE A 111 -0.39 -5.53 7.58
C PHE A 111 -0.28 -4.96 9.01
N VAL A 112 -0.61 -3.68 9.18
CA VAL A 112 -0.64 -3.02 10.50
C VAL A 112 -1.69 -3.67 11.40
N ARG A 113 -2.92 -3.83 10.89
CA ARG A 113 -4.01 -4.50 11.62
C ARG A 113 -3.69 -5.95 11.91
N TRP A 114 -3.12 -6.69 10.95
CA TRP A 114 -2.70 -8.07 11.19
C TRP A 114 -1.70 -8.19 12.34
N GLN A 115 -0.76 -7.26 12.47
CA GLN A 115 0.13 -7.17 13.63
C GLN A 115 -0.64 -6.86 14.92
N GLN A 116 -1.57 -5.90 14.89
CA GLN A 116 -2.37 -5.51 16.06
C GLN A 116 -3.30 -6.63 16.55
N ASP A 117 -3.86 -7.40 15.61
CA ASP A 117 -4.75 -8.54 15.85
C ASP A 117 -4.00 -9.78 16.35
N GLY A 118 -2.68 -9.70 16.53
CA GLY A 118 -1.85 -10.76 17.09
C GLY A 118 -1.36 -11.78 16.06
N PHE A 119 -1.29 -11.39 14.78
CA PHE A 119 -0.82 -12.22 13.66
C PHE A 119 -1.62 -13.54 13.54
N GLN A 120 -2.93 -13.42 13.43
CA GLN A 120 -3.83 -14.56 13.26
C GLN A 120 -3.59 -15.26 11.92
N ASN A 121 -3.74 -16.57 11.84
CA ASN A 121 -3.42 -17.34 10.64
C ASN A 121 -4.65 -17.66 9.79
#